data_AF-A0A1Q8JZ71-F1
#
_entry.id   AF-A0A1Q8JZ71-F1
#
_cell.length_a   1.000
_cell.length_b   1.000
_cell.length_c   1.000
_cell.angle_alpha   90.00
_cell.angle_beta   90.00
_cell.angle_gamma   90.00
#
_symmetry.space_group_name_H-M   'P 1'
#
loop_
_entity.id
_entity.type
_entity.pdbx_description
1 polymer ?
#
loop_
_entity_poly.entity_id
_entity_poly.type
_entity_poly.pdbx_seq_one_letter_code
_entity_poly.pdbx_strand_id
1 'polypeptide(L)'
;MTRQHVELHPKHVWGLIGVDVDHPDAVLRMVSTVDNHPPPNVIIENPVNGHAHAAWAITTPIKITNYGSRRSVRYGLSIEEALRRAVGGDPHYPARLIKNPFHPRWMTHFIHANTSTLDRLGGILTPAGHMPGRGWHNQRRRTPVGHSRNETLFHGVRHFAYREMRHHWGDVDGYRAAIAREVAIRNADFGIPLGATENTSVCSVVRRTLH
;
A
#
# COMPACT_ATOMS: atom_id res chain seq x y z
N MET A 1 9.23 16.50 16.66
CA MET A 1 8.12 15.61 16.23
C MET A 1 8.34 14.23 16.85
N THR A 2 7.33 13.60 17.46
CA THR A 2 7.49 12.37 18.26
C THR A 2 7.24 11.05 17.52
N ARG A 3 6.56 11.08 16.36
CA ARG A 3 6.24 9.85 15.61
C ARG A 3 7.40 9.44 14.71
N GLN A 4 7.79 8.16 14.80
CA GLN A 4 8.82 7.56 13.95
C GLN A 4 8.37 7.32 12.51
N HIS A 5 7.06 7.19 12.26
CA HIS A 5 6.48 6.95 10.93
C HIS A 5 5.36 7.95 10.65
N VAL A 6 5.13 8.23 9.37
CA VAL A 6 4.08 9.13 8.87
C VAL A 6 3.31 8.48 7.71
N GLU A 7 2.02 8.82 7.57
CA GLU A 7 1.18 8.32 6.48
C GLU A 7 1.54 9.01 5.16
N LEU A 8 1.77 8.21 4.12
CA LEU A 8 2.17 8.66 2.78
C LEU A 8 1.00 9.26 1.98
N HIS A 9 -0.23 8.89 2.33
CA HIS A 9 -1.46 9.28 1.61
C HIS A 9 -2.51 9.91 2.53
N PRO A 10 -2.20 11.03 3.20
CA PRO A 10 -3.19 11.69 4.04
C PRO A 10 -4.38 12.16 3.18
N LYS A 11 -5.58 12.11 3.74
CA LYS A 11 -6.82 12.64 3.13
C LYS A 11 -7.20 12.03 1.77
N HIS A 12 -6.85 10.77 1.52
CA HIS A 12 -7.16 10.05 0.27
C HIS A 12 -6.50 10.67 -0.98
N VAL A 13 -5.37 11.35 -0.78
CA VAL A 13 -4.58 11.95 -1.86
C VAL A 13 -3.21 11.29 -1.89
N TRP A 14 -2.86 10.74 -3.04
CA TRP A 14 -1.57 10.12 -3.29
C TRP A 14 -0.64 11.13 -3.97
N GLY A 15 0.19 11.82 -3.19
CA GLY A 15 1.18 12.80 -3.70
C GLY A 15 2.63 12.31 -3.69
N LEU A 16 2.92 11.22 -2.98
CA LEU A 16 4.24 10.61 -2.87
C LEU A 16 4.11 9.12 -3.18
N ILE A 17 4.96 8.58 -4.03
CA ILE A 17 5.10 7.12 -4.23
C ILE A 17 6.23 6.66 -3.33
N GLY A 18 5.98 5.69 -2.45
CA GLY A 18 6.93 5.22 -1.45
C GLY A 18 7.30 3.77 -1.67
N VAL A 19 8.58 3.45 -1.53
CA VAL A 19 9.13 2.09 -1.62
C VAL A 19 9.99 1.83 -0.40
N ASP A 20 9.97 0.60 0.11
CA ASP A 20 10.85 0.11 1.16
C ASP A 20 11.84 -0.90 0.59
N VAL A 21 13.09 -0.85 1.04
CA VAL A 21 14.15 -1.79 0.66
C VAL A 21 14.76 -2.33 1.94
N ASP A 22 14.48 -3.61 2.20
CA ASP A 22 14.97 -4.36 3.35
C ASP A 22 16.30 -5.05 3.04
N HIS A 23 17.32 -4.26 2.69
CA HIS A 23 18.67 -4.78 2.45
C HIS A 23 19.72 -3.81 3.02
N PRO A 24 20.86 -4.30 3.55
CA PRO A 24 21.92 -3.43 4.09
C PRO A 24 22.52 -2.41 3.11
N ASP A 25 22.35 -2.61 1.80
CA ASP A 25 22.81 -1.71 0.73
C ASP A 25 21.67 -0.83 0.16
N ALA A 26 20.54 -0.70 0.87
CA ALA A 26 19.34 -0.05 0.36
C ALA A 26 19.59 1.34 -0.22
N VAL A 27 20.37 2.17 0.50
CA VAL A 27 20.72 3.52 0.04
C VAL A 27 21.49 3.46 -1.28
N LEU A 28 22.44 2.53 -1.41
CA LEU A 28 23.22 2.34 -2.63
C LEU A 28 22.30 1.98 -3.80
N ARG A 29 21.35 1.06 -3.60
CA ARG A 29 20.35 0.70 -4.63
C ARG A 29 19.52 1.91 -5.06
N MET A 30 19.15 2.77 -4.11
CA MET A 30 18.28 3.93 -4.36
C MET A 30 19.00 5.13 -5.01
N VAL A 31 20.33 5.21 -4.91
CA VAL A 31 21.14 6.25 -5.59
C VAL A 31 21.83 5.74 -6.85
N SER A 32 21.85 4.41 -7.05
CA SER A 32 22.46 3.77 -8.21
C SER A 32 21.77 4.16 -9.50
N THR A 33 22.54 4.23 -10.59
CA THR A 33 22.04 4.42 -11.95
C THR A 33 21.97 3.12 -12.76
N VAL A 34 22.41 1.99 -12.19
CA VAL A 34 22.53 0.70 -12.88
C VAL A 34 21.18 0.24 -13.45
N ASP A 35 20.11 0.34 -12.67
CA ASP A 35 18.76 -0.06 -13.07
C ASP A 35 17.98 1.06 -13.78
N ASN A 36 18.64 2.18 -14.12
CA ASN A 36 18.08 3.29 -14.90
C ASN A 36 16.71 3.80 -14.41
N HIS A 37 16.59 3.98 -13.09
CA HIS A 37 15.38 4.51 -12.47
C HIS A 37 15.53 6.01 -12.17
N PRO A 38 14.42 6.77 -12.07
CA PRO A 38 14.49 8.16 -11.65
C PRO A 38 15.01 8.25 -10.21
N PRO A 39 15.85 9.24 -9.87
CA PRO A 39 16.28 9.42 -8.49
C PRO A 39 15.07 9.73 -7.59
N PRO A 40 15.03 9.20 -6.35
CA PRO A 40 14.01 9.58 -5.38
C PRO A 40 14.19 11.02 -4.92
N ASN A 41 13.13 11.63 -4.40
CA ASN A 41 13.21 12.94 -3.75
C ASN A 41 13.89 12.85 -2.38
N VAL A 42 13.59 11.78 -1.65
CA VAL A 42 14.12 11.54 -0.30
C VAL A 42 14.38 10.06 -0.10
N ILE A 43 15.50 9.77 0.58
CA ILE A 43 15.85 8.45 1.10
C ILE A 43 15.91 8.57 2.62
N ILE A 44 15.32 7.60 3.32
CA ILE A 44 15.20 7.60 4.78
C ILE A 44 15.69 6.25 5.28
N GLU A 45 16.93 6.22 5.73
CA GLU A 45 17.65 5.04 6.17
C GLU A 45 17.48 4.81 7.68
N ASN A 46 17.36 3.55 8.07
CA ASN A 46 17.62 3.10 9.43
C ASN A 46 19.11 2.76 9.58
N PRO A 47 19.92 3.61 10.22
CA PRO A 47 21.37 3.41 10.30
C PRO A 47 21.76 2.17 11.11
N VAL A 48 20.81 1.54 11.83
CA VAL A 48 21.07 0.32 12.62
C VAL A 48 21.14 -0.93 11.74
N ASN A 49 20.33 -1.01 10.68
CA ASN A 49 20.24 -2.22 9.84
C ASN A 49 20.43 -1.94 8.33
N GLY A 50 20.62 -0.69 7.93
CA GLY A 50 20.82 -0.27 6.53
C GLY A 50 19.56 -0.26 5.69
N HIS A 51 18.39 -0.65 6.22
CA HIS A 51 17.14 -0.65 5.47
C HIS A 51 16.67 0.80 5.24
N ALA A 52 16.16 1.10 4.05
CA ALA A 52 15.77 2.46 3.70
C ALA A 52 14.42 2.52 3.02
N HIS A 53 13.70 3.63 3.24
CA HIS A 53 12.54 3.98 2.42
C HIS A 53 12.94 5.07 1.43
N ALA A 54 12.44 4.98 0.21
CA ALA A 54 12.51 6.05 -0.78
C ALA A 54 11.12 6.62 -1.03
N ALA A 55 11.05 7.91 -1.37
CA ALA A 55 9.84 8.52 -1.89
C ALA A 55 10.08 9.40 -3.11
N TRP A 56 9.16 9.32 -4.08
CA TRP A 56 9.09 10.17 -5.27
C TRP A 56 7.84 11.05 -5.21
N ALA A 57 8.01 12.36 -5.35
CA ALA A 57 6.93 13.34 -5.37
C ALA A 57 6.33 13.45 -6.78
N ILE A 58 5.00 13.28 -6.87
CA ILE A 58 4.30 13.40 -8.14
C ILE A 58 3.65 14.77 -8.30
N THR A 59 3.75 15.35 -9.50
CA THR A 59 3.27 16.71 -9.80
C THR A 59 1.75 16.84 -9.65
N THR A 60 1.01 15.84 -10.13
CA THR A 60 -0.45 15.80 -10.03
C THR A 60 -0.85 14.67 -9.08
N PRO A 61 -1.26 14.97 -7.84
CA PRO A 61 -1.65 13.95 -6.90
C PRO A 61 -2.84 13.12 -7.38
N ILE A 62 -2.80 11.81 -7.12
CA ILE A 62 -3.90 10.90 -7.51
C ILE A 62 -4.96 10.92 -6.40
N LYS A 63 -6.22 11.18 -6.77
CA LYS A 63 -7.36 11.07 -5.86
C LYS A 63 -7.75 9.59 -5.72
N ILE A 64 -7.69 9.06 -4.50
CA ILE A 64 -7.98 7.63 -4.19
C ILE A 64 -9.44 7.44 -3.70
N THR A 65 -10.30 8.47 -3.84
CA THR A 65 -11.71 8.38 -3.48
C THR A 65 -12.54 7.72 -4.60
N ASN A 66 -13.81 7.42 -4.32
CA ASN A 66 -14.75 6.88 -5.32
C ASN A 66 -14.97 7.82 -6.53
N TYR A 67 -14.65 9.10 -6.40
CA TYR A 67 -14.71 10.11 -7.47
C TYR A 67 -13.39 10.24 -8.24
N GLY A 68 -12.35 9.49 -7.85
CA GLY A 68 -11.05 9.47 -8.48
C GLY A 68 -11.03 8.70 -9.81
N SER A 69 -10.14 9.11 -10.71
CA SER A 69 -9.93 8.41 -11.98
C SER A 69 -9.35 7.02 -11.74
N ARG A 70 -10.14 5.98 -12.01
CA ARG A 70 -9.69 4.58 -11.96
C ARG A 70 -8.47 4.33 -12.84
N ARG A 71 -8.38 5.02 -13.99
CA ARG A 71 -7.22 4.95 -14.89
C ARG A 71 -5.97 5.51 -14.22
N SER A 72 -6.08 6.66 -13.57
CA SER A 72 -4.95 7.31 -12.88
C SER A 72 -4.46 6.49 -11.69
N VAL A 73 -5.37 5.93 -10.88
CA VAL A 73 -5.02 5.02 -9.79
C VAL A 73 -4.30 3.78 -10.33
N ARG A 74 -4.85 3.16 -11.39
CA ARG A 74 -4.25 1.99 -12.01
C ARG A 74 -2.85 2.30 -12.56
N TYR A 75 -2.66 3.47 -13.15
CA TYR A 75 -1.36 3.87 -13.68
C TYR A 75 -0.36 4.19 -12.55
N GLY A 76 -0.78 4.90 -11.50
CA GLY A 76 0.03 5.14 -10.31
C GLY A 76 0.54 3.84 -9.67
N LEU A 77 -0.33 2.84 -9.52
CA LEU A 77 0.06 1.51 -9.03
C LEU A 77 1.07 0.80 -9.94
N SER A 78 0.98 0.98 -11.26
CA SER A 78 1.98 0.45 -12.19
C SER A 78 3.34 1.14 -12.02
N ILE A 79 3.35 2.45 -11.80
CA ILE A 79 4.59 3.22 -11.55
C ILE A 79 5.20 2.86 -10.20
N GLU A 80 4.40 2.72 -9.14
CA GLU A 80 4.84 2.21 -7.83
C GLU A 80 5.53 0.86 -7.95
N GLU A 81 4.91 -0.09 -8.64
CA GLU A 81 5.50 -1.42 -8.85
C GLU A 81 6.78 -1.38 -9.69
N ALA A 82 6.82 -0.52 -10.70
CA ALA A 82 8.02 -0.36 -11.53
C ALA A 82 9.18 0.24 -10.72
N LEU A 83 8.92 1.27 -9.91
CA LEU A 83 9.92 1.84 -8.99
C LEU A 83 10.38 0.80 -7.97
N ARG A 84 9.45 0.04 -7.38
CA ARG A 84 9.78 -1.06 -6.46
C ARG A 84 10.75 -2.06 -7.10
N ARG A 85 10.45 -2.54 -8.30
CA ARG A 85 11.33 -3.47 -9.03
C ARG A 85 12.70 -2.86 -9.28
N ALA A 86 12.72 -1.60 -9.70
CA ALA A 86 13.93 -0.92 -10.11
C ALA A 86 14.93 -0.73 -8.96
N VAL A 87 14.46 -0.56 -7.72
CA VAL A 87 15.34 -0.44 -6.54
C VAL A 87 15.45 -1.75 -5.73
N GLY A 88 14.84 -2.84 -6.21
CA GLY A 88 14.80 -4.11 -5.48
C GLY A 88 13.98 -4.05 -4.17
N GLY A 89 12.93 -3.23 -4.14
CA GLY A 89 12.09 -3.02 -2.96
C GLY A 89 11.21 -4.21 -2.59
N ASP A 90 10.81 -4.26 -1.31
CA ASP A 90 10.00 -5.35 -0.75
C ASP A 90 8.61 -5.41 -1.43
N PRO A 91 8.24 -6.54 -2.07
CA PRO A 91 6.91 -6.75 -2.65
C PRO A 91 5.77 -6.79 -1.61
N HIS A 92 6.09 -6.95 -0.31
CA HIS A 92 5.09 -7.00 0.77
C HIS A 92 4.88 -5.66 1.48
N TYR A 93 5.68 -4.64 1.16
CA TYR A 93 5.54 -3.31 1.72
C TYR A 93 4.23 -2.66 1.22
N PRO A 94 3.32 -2.26 2.13
CA PRO A 94 1.98 -1.79 1.76
C PRO A 94 1.95 -0.34 1.25
N ALA A 95 3.11 0.32 1.11
CA ALA A 95 3.25 1.70 0.62
C ALA A 95 2.44 2.78 1.38
N ARG A 96 2.00 2.49 2.62
CA ARG A 96 1.14 3.40 3.40
C ARG A 96 1.87 4.26 4.42
N LEU A 97 2.87 3.70 5.09
CA LEU A 97 3.62 4.37 6.15
C LEU A 97 5.09 4.45 5.76
N ILE A 98 5.63 5.65 5.73
CA ILE A 98 7.06 5.88 5.54
C ILE A 98 7.73 6.26 6.86
N LYS A 99 9.01 5.94 7.02
CA LYS A 99 9.86 6.52 8.07
C LYS A 99 9.73 8.05 8.03
N ASN A 100 9.63 8.70 9.18
CA ASN A 100 9.46 10.15 9.27
C ASN A 100 10.79 10.87 9.01
N PRO A 101 10.97 11.60 7.89
CA PRO A 101 12.27 12.21 7.55
C PRO A 101 12.76 13.25 8.58
N PHE A 102 11.87 13.74 9.46
CA PHE A 102 12.21 14.70 10.51
C PHE A 102 12.42 14.06 11.89
N HIS A 103 12.40 12.73 11.99
CA HIS A 103 12.62 12.04 13.25
C HIS A 103 14.13 11.72 13.43
N PRO A 104 14.76 12.11 14.56
CA PRO A 104 16.21 11.97 14.78
C PRO A 104 16.77 10.54 14.69
N ARG A 105 15.92 9.53 14.82
CA ARG A 105 16.28 8.11 14.69
C ARG A 105 16.73 7.72 13.28
N TRP A 106 16.28 8.44 12.26
CA TRP A 106 16.51 8.06 10.86
C TRP A 106 17.56 8.97 10.23
N MET A 107 18.43 8.38 9.41
CA MET A 107 19.33 9.13 8.55
C MET A 107 18.56 9.50 7.27
N THR A 108 18.40 10.79 7.02
CA THR A 108 17.58 11.27 5.89
C THR A 108 18.44 11.99 4.88
N HIS A 109 18.31 11.60 3.61
CA HIS A 109 18.97 12.21 2.48
C HIS A 109 17.91 12.85 1.57
N PHE A 110 17.86 14.19 1.56
CA PHE A 110 17.06 14.94 0.59
C PHE A 110 17.88 15.08 -0.69
N ILE A 111 17.46 14.39 -1.76
CA ILE A 111 18.20 14.35 -3.02
C ILE A 111 17.83 15.55 -3.89
N HIS A 112 16.53 15.82 -4.04
CA HIS A 112 16.03 17.00 -4.76
C HIS A 112 14.56 17.33 -4.43
N ALA A 113 14.16 18.57 -4.69
CA ALA A 113 12.79 19.05 -4.46
C ALA A 113 11.84 18.91 -5.68
N ASN A 114 12.37 18.57 -6.86
CA ASN A 114 11.57 18.51 -8.09
C ASN A 114 10.49 17.42 -8.06
N THR A 115 9.29 17.74 -8.53
CA THR A 115 8.23 16.74 -8.74
C THR A 115 8.27 16.17 -10.15
N SER A 116 7.71 14.97 -10.34
CA SER A 116 7.59 14.34 -11.66
C SER A 116 6.14 14.00 -11.99
N THR A 117 5.75 14.14 -13.26
CA THR A 117 4.47 13.58 -13.72
C THR A 117 4.58 12.05 -13.79
N LEU A 118 3.45 11.35 -13.68
CA LEU A 118 3.43 9.89 -13.87
C LEU A 118 3.94 9.50 -15.26
N ASP A 119 3.62 10.29 -16.28
CA ASP A 119 4.09 10.06 -17.65
C ASP A 119 5.61 10.19 -17.77
N ARG A 120 6.22 11.16 -17.06
CA ARG A 120 7.68 11.30 -17.02
C ARG A 120 8.34 10.09 -16.35
N LEU A 121 7.81 9.65 -15.21
CA LEU A 121 8.30 8.44 -14.53
C LEU A 121 8.14 7.21 -15.43
N GLY A 122 6.99 7.06 -16.08
CA GLY A 122 6.72 5.97 -17.02
C GLY A 122 7.64 5.99 -18.24
N GLY A 123 7.97 7.18 -18.77
CA GLY A 123 8.91 7.33 -19.88
C GLY A 123 10.33 6.88 -19.56
N ILE A 124 10.74 6.90 -18.28
CA ILE A 124 12.02 6.37 -17.82
C ILE A 124 11.92 4.86 -17.54
N LEU A 125 10.87 4.44 -16.81
CA LEU A 125 10.73 3.07 -16.32
C LEU A 125 10.31 2.06 -17.40
N THR A 126 9.65 2.51 -18.46
CA THR A 126 9.25 1.65 -19.58
C THR A 126 10.44 1.12 -20.38
N PRO A 127 11.34 1.96 -20.92
CA PRO A 127 12.51 1.48 -21.65
C PRO A 127 13.50 0.74 -20.73
N ALA A 128 13.51 1.03 -19.43
CA ALA A 128 14.28 0.27 -18.43
C ALA A 128 13.71 -1.13 -18.13
N GLY A 129 12.54 -1.48 -18.66
CA GLY A 129 11.95 -2.82 -18.51
C GLY A 129 11.27 -3.09 -17.16
N HIS A 130 11.09 -2.07 -16.31
CA HIS A 130 10.55 -2.24 -14.97
C HIS A 130 9.02 -2.30 -14.92
N MET A 131 8.35 -1.83 -15.97
CA MET A 131 6.88 -1.77 -16.00
C MET A 131 6.25 -3.17 -15.83
N PRO A 132 5.20 -3.30 -15.00
CA PRO A 132 4.54 -4.59 -14.84
C PRO A 132 3.85 -5.05 -16.13
N GLY A 133 3.92 -6.35 -16.38
CA GLY A 133 3.32 -6.99 -17.56
C GLY A 133 1.79 -6.96 -17.58
N ARG A 134 1.22 -7.39 -18.71
CA ARG A 134 -0.24 -7.53 -18.86
C ARG A 134 -0.78 -8.50 -17.80
N GLY A 135 -1.91 -8.15 -17.21
CA GLY A 135 -2.57 -8.99 -16.19
C GLY A 135 -2.06 -8.81 -14.76
N TRP A 136 -0.95 -8.10 -14.53
CA TRP A 136 -0.42 -7.87 -13.18
C TRP A 136 -1.45 -7.28 -12.21
N HIS A 137 -2.24 -6.30 -12.66
CA HIS A 137 -3.33 -5.73 -11.86
C HIS A 137 -4.39 -6.75 -11.43
N ASN A 138 -4.65 -7.76 -12.26
CA ASN A 138 -5.59 -8.83 -11.91
C ASN A 138 -4.94 -9.80 -10.92
N GLN A 139 -3.65 -10.10 -11.10
CA GLN A 139 -2.88 -10.92 -10.16
C GLN A 139 -2.78 -10.25 -8.78
N ARG A 140 -2.41 -8.97 -8.70
CA ARG A 140 -2.35 -8.19 -7.45
C ARG A 140 -3.70 -8.12 -6.73
N ARG A 141 -4.81 -8.12 -7.46
CA ARG A 141 -6.17 -8.20 -6.88
C ARG A 141 -6.51 -9.58 -6.32
N ARG A 142 -5.99 -10.66 -6.93
CA ARG A 142 -6.23 -12.05 -6.49
C ARG A 142 -5.30 -12.48 -5.37
N THR A 143 -4.11 -11.90 -5.32
CA THR A 143 -3.11 -12.14 -4.27
C THR A 143 -2.82 -10.83 -3.54
N PRO A 144 -3.82 -10.27 -2.84
CA PRO A 144 -3.60 -9.08 -2.04
C PRO A 144 -2.57 -9.38 -0.94
N VAL A 145 -1.74 -8.40 -0.60
CA VAL A 145 -0.66 -8.54 0.39
C VAL A 145 -0.90 -7.56 1.55
N GLY A 146 -0.53 -7.97 2.77
CA GLY A 146 -0.61 -7.10 3.95
C GLY A 146 -2.02 -6.54 4.17
N HIS A 147 -2.11 -5.21 4.37
CA HIS A 147 -3.36 -4.49 4.62
C HIS A 147 -4.39 -4.57 3.50
N SER A 148 -4.01 -4.84 2.25
CA SER A 148 -4.99 -4.97 1.16
C SER A 148 -5.82 -6.26 1.27
N ARG A 149 -5.36 -7.25 2.03
CA ARG A 149 -6.16 -8.44 2.42
C ARG A 149 -7.26 -8.05 3.41
N ASN A 150 -6.94 -7.24 4.42
CA ASN A 150 -7.92 -6.71 5.38
C ASN A 150 -9.00 -5.88 4.67
N GLU A 151 -8.61 -5.04 3.71
CA GLU A 151 -9.54 -4.23 2.92
C GLU A 151 -10.40 -5.10 1.98
N THR A 152 -9.80 -6.09 1.31
CA THR A 152 -10.52 -7.05 0.46
C THR A 152 -11.52 -7.87 1.27
N LEU A 153 -11.10 -8.37 2.43
CA LEU A 153 -11.95 -9.14 3.34
C LEU A 153 -13.09 -8.28 3.88
N PHE A 154 -12.80 -7.06 4.33
CA PHE A 154 -13.82 -6.10 4.77
C PHE A 154 -14.85 -5.82 3.67
N HIS A 155 -14.39 -5.51 2.44
CA HIS A 155 -15.31 -5.22 1.34
C HIS A 155 -16.11 -6.45 0.90
N GLY A 156 -15.54 -7.65 0.93
CA GLY A 156 -16.28 -8.88 0.66
C GLY A 156 -17.36 -9.15 1.71
N VAL A 157 -17.02 -8.97 3.00
CA VAL A 157 -17.89 -9.30 4.12
C VAL A 157 -18.98 -8.23 4.35
N ARG A 158 -18.70 -6.94 4.13
CA ARG A 158 -19.70 -5.88 4.40
C ARG A 158 -20.98 -6.05 3.58
N HIS A 159 -20.88 -6.52 2.33
CA HIS A 159 -22.04 -6.73 1.47
C HIS A 159 -22.91 -7.89 1.98
N PHE A 160 -22.28 -8.97 2.46
CA PHE A 160 -22.98 -10.03 3.19
C PHE A 160 -23.65 -9.46 4.45
N ALA A 161 -22.89 -8.74 5.29
CA ALA A 161 -23.36 -8.18 6.55
C ALA A 161 -24.58 -7.26 6.37
N TYR A 162 -24.61 -6.41 5.33
CA TYR A 162 -25.77 -5.56 5.00
C TYR A 162 -27.03 -6.38 4.73
N ARG A 163 -26.90 -7.49 4.00
CA ARG A 163 -28.04 -8.37 3.68
C ARG A 163 -28.48 -9.16 4.92
N GLU A 164 -27.50 -9.66 5.67
CA GLU A 164 -27.69 -10.58 6.80
C GLU A 164 -28.32 -9.89 8.01
N MET A 165 -28.11 -8.58 8.18
CA MET A 165 -28.68 -7.81 9.29
C MET A 165 -30.21 -7.94 9.37
N ARG A 166 -30.88 -8.09 8.22
CA ARG A 166 -32.35 -8.23 8.15
C ARG A 166 -32.87 -9.55 8.74
N HIS A 167 -32.00 -10.54 8.93
CA HIS A 167 -32.33 -11.85 9.47
C HIS A 167 -32.04 -11.97 10.97
N HIS A 168 -31.41 -10.97 11.58
CA HIS A 168 -30.97 -10.99 12.98
C HIS A 168 -31.45 -9.76 13.78
N TRP A 169 -32.64 -9.23 13.47
CA TRP A 169 -33.24 -8.15 14.26
C TRP A 169 -33.48 -8.60 15.71
N GLY A 170 -32.87 -7.89 16.66
CA GLY A 170 -32.93 -8.22 18.08
C GLY A 170 -31.96 -9.32 18.53
N ASP A 171 -31.20 -9.93 17.61
CA ASP A 171 -30.25 -11.01 17.88
C ASP A 171 -28.81 -10.58 17.55
N VAL A 172 -28.22 -9.82 18.47
CA VAL A 172 -26.86 -9.27 18.31
C VAL A 172 -25.80 -10.37 18.25
N ASP A 173 -25.96 -11.44 19.03
CA ASP A 173 -24.96 -12.50 19.12
C ASP A 173 -25.02 -13.47 17.94
N GLY A 174 -26.21 -13.80 17.42
CA GLY A 174 -26.34 -14.53 16.16
C GLY A 174 -25.82 -13.73 14.97
N TYR A 175 -26.03 -12.41 14.96
CA TYR A 175 -25.44 -11.54 13.93
C TYR A 175 -23.90 -11.53 13.99
N ARG A 176 -23.33 -11.47 15.20
CA ARG A 176 -21.87 -11.56 15.40
C ARG A 176 -21.32 -12.90 14.92
N ALA A 177 -21.99 -14.00 15.24
CA ALA A 177 -21.59 -15.33 14.81
C ALA A 177 -21.66 -15.48 13.28
N ALA A 178 -22.69 -14.92 12.64
CA ALA A 178 -22.83 -14.92 11.19
C ALA A 178 -21.69 -14.17 10.49
N ILE A 179 -21.35 -12.95 10.96
CA ILE A 179 -20.22 -12.19 10.42
C ILE A 179 -18.91 -12.95 10.65
N ALA A 180 -18.68 -13.50 11.85
CA ALA A 180 -17.44 -14.21 12.16
C ALA A 180 -17.25 -15.46 11.27
N ARG A 181 -18.32 -16.22 11.02
CA ARG A 181 -18.29 -17.35 10.08
C ARG A 181 -17.96 -16.89 8.67
N GLU A 182 -18.61 -15.84 8.20
CA GLU A 182 -18.40 -15.33 6.84
C GLU A 182 -16.99 -14.78 6.63
N VAL A 183 -16.43 -14.11 7.64
CA VAL A 183 -15.03 -13.67 7.67
C VAL A 183 -14.10 -14.88 7.60
N ALA A 184 -14.35 -15.93 8.38
CA ALA A 184 -13.52 -17.14 8.36
C ALA A 184 -13.55 -17.85 7.00
N ILE A 185 -14.73 -17.98 6.39
CA ILE A 185 -14.90 -18.58 5.05
C ILE A 185 -14.07 -17.80 4.02
N ARG A 186 -14.25 -16.48 3.94
CA ARG A 186 -13.52 -15.65 2.95
C ARG A 186 -12.03 -15.54 3.24
N ASN A 187 -11.61 -15.62 4.50
CA ASN A 187 -10.20 -15.61 4.86
C ASN A 187 -9.49 -16.91 4.40
N ALA A 188 -10.21 -18.04 4.35
CA ALA A 188 -9.68 -19.31 3.87
C ALA A 188 -9.38 -19.30 2.35
N ASP A 189 -10.00 -18.40 1.58
CA ASP A 189 -9.74 -18.24 0.15
C ASP A 189 -8.42 -17.53 -0.17
N PHE A 190 -7.77 -16.90 0.83
CA PHE A 190 -6.45 -16.30 0.63
C PHE A 190 -5.35 -17.37 0.63
N GLY A 191 -4.40 -17.26 -0.31
CA GLY A 191 -3.23 -18.14 -0.35
C GLY A 191 -2.38 -18.11 0.93
N ILE A 192 -2.43 -17.01 1.69
CA ILE A 192 -1.94 -16.91 3.07
C ILE A 192 -3.03 -16.22 3.90
N PRO A 193 -3.76 -16.98 4.75
CA PRO A 193 -4.82 -16.43 5.60
C PRO A 193 -4.32 -15.34 6.57
N LEU A 194 -5.20 -14.40 6.90
CA LEU A 194 -4.96 -13.39 7.94
C LEU A 194 -4.95 -14.00 9.34
N GLY A 195 -4.20 -13.36 10.24
CA GLY A 195 -4.09 -13.78 11.64
C GLY A 195 -5.37 -13.52 12.45
N ALA A 196 -5.47 -14.13 13.63
CA ALA A 196 -6.66 -14.03 14.49
C ALA A 196 -7.03 -12.59 14.89
N THR A 197 -6.02 -11.76 15.17
CA THR A 197 -6.19 -10.34 15.53
C THR A 197 -6.76 -9.51 14.37
N GLU A 198 -6.31 -9.80 13.14
CA GLU A 198 -6.78 -9.13 11.93
C GLU A 198 -8.22 -9.50 11.61
N ASN A 199 -8.57 -10.80 11.70
CA ASN A 199 -9.96 -11.27 11.54
C ASN A 199 -10.90 -10.61 12.56
N THR A 200 -10.49 -10.54 13.82
CA THR A 200 -11.26 -9.89 14.88
C THR A 200 -11.47 -8.39 14.60
N SER A 201 -10.43 -7.74 14.09
CA SER A 201 -10.48 -6.33 13.70
C SER A 201 -11.47 -6.10 12.55
N VAL A 202 -11.43 -6.93 11.50
CA VAL A 202 -12.38 -6.86 10.38
C VAL A 202 -13.82 -7.08 10.87
N CYS A 203 -14.07 -8.10 11.69
CA CYS A 203 -15.38 -8.34 12.32
C CYS A 203 -15.89 -7.11 13.10
N SER A 204 -14.99 -6.43 13.84
CA SER A 204 -15.35 -5.23 14.60
C SER A 204 -15.69 -4.05 13.69
N VAL A 205 -14.91 -3.81 12.64
CA VAL A 205 -15.11 -2.68 11.73
C VAL A 205 -16.40 -2.85 10.93
N VAL A 206 -16.66 -4.05 10.38
CA VAL A 206 -17.91 -4.35 9.64
C VAL A 206 -19.15 -4.01 10.48
N ARG A 207 -19.15 -4.41 11.75
CA ARG A 207 -20.25 -4.14 12.68
C ARG A 207 -20.48 -2.66 12.96
N ARG A 208 -19.41 -1.87 13.08
CA ARG A 208 -19.52 -0.42 13.37
C ARG A 208 -20.07 0.38 12.20
N THR A 209 -19.86 -0.06 10.97
CA THR A 209 -20.39 0.60 9.76
C THR A 209 -21.91 0.45 9.55
N LEU A 210 -22.63 -0.16 10.50
CA LEU A 210 -24.07 -0.42 10.43
C LEU A 210 -24.88 0.42 11.42
N HIS A 211 -24.21 1.18 12.29
CA HIS A 211 -24.78 2.19 13.16
C HIS A 211 -24.53 3.58 12.56
#